data_AF-A0A2N2CC71-F1
#
_entry.id   AF-A0A2N2CC71-F1
#
_cell.length_a   1.000
_cell.length_b   1.000
_cell.length_c   1.000
_cell.angle_alpha   90.00
_cell.angle_beta   90.00
_cell.angle_gamma   90.00
#
_symmetry.space_group_name_H-M   'P 1'
#
loop_
_entity.id
_entity.type
_entity.pdbx_description
1 polymer ?
#
loop_
_entity_poly.entity_id
_entity_poly.type
_entity_poly.pdbx_seq_one_letter_code
_entity_poly.pdbx_strand_id
1 'polypeptide(L)'
;HHDDALSITTIQLFVMGVLCVLFVPFLNVTVPSIGWGYVAYCGLVSSGIAFFLQTFGQKHVPSSAASIILTFEAIFGALGAVLFYRELFSLQMFFGGLLLVGSVFFLELVPKSTKISTIS
;
A
#
# COMPACT_ATOMS: atom_id res chain seq x y z
N HIS A 1 17.17 13.93 9.09
CA HIS A 1 15.93 13.94 8.30
C HIS A 1 15.73 12.75 7.36
N HIS A 2 16.78 12.01 6.95
CA HIS A 2 16.59 10.73 6.25
C HIS A 2 16.28 9.57 7.21
N ASP A 3 16.70 9.69 8.46
CA ASP A 3 16.54 8.66 9.49
C ASP A 3 15.09 8.53 9.98
N ASP A 4 14.29 9.60 9.84
CA ASP A 4 12.92 9.68 10.36
C ASP A 4 11.96 8.78 9.57
N ALA A 5 12.03 8.80 8.24
CA ALA A 5 11.13 8.02 7.38
C ALA A 5 11.35 6.51 7.53
N LEU A 6 12.61 6.08 7.66
CA LEU A 6 12.95 4.67 7.85
C LEU A 6 12.62 4.20 9.27
N SER A 7 12.75 5.10 10.26
CA SER A 7 12.29 4.85 11.62
C SER A 7 10.76 4.69 11.68
N ILE A 8 10.00 5.52 10.97
CA ILE A 8 8.53 5.44 10.93
C ILE A 8 8.06 4.12 10.33
N THR A 9 8.63 3.66 9.22
CA THR A 9 8.19 2.39 8.59
C THR A 9 8.61 1.17 9.40
N THR A 10 9.76 1.23 10.08
CA THR A 10 10.17 0.20 11.04
C THR A 10 9.17 0.12 12.20
N ILE A 11 8.80 1.27 12.78
CA ILE A 11 7.80 1.34 13.86
C ILE A 11 6.44 0.84 13.36
N GLN A 12 6.01 1.23 12.16
CA GLN A 12 4.73 0.80 11.59
C GLN A 12 4.67 -0.72 11.39
N LEU A 13 5.70 -1.32 10.79
CA LEU A 13 5.77 -2.77 10.59
C LEU A 13 5.81 -3.53 11.92
N PHE A 14 6.52 -2.98 12.90
CA PHE A 14 6.58 -3.54 14.26
C PHE A 14 5.21 -3.51 14.93
N VAL A 15 4.54 -2.35 14.92
CA VAL A 15 3.20 -2.19 15.52
C VAL A 15 2.17 -3.08 14.81
N MET A 16 2.21 -3.17 13.48
CA MET A 16 1.34 -4.08 12.72
C MET A 16 1.56 -5.54 13.13
N GLY A 17 2.82 -5.97 13.24
CA GLY A 17 3.17 -7.33 13.67
C GLY A 17 2.66 -7.65 15.07
N VAL A 18 2.86 -6.75 16.03
CA VAL A 18 2.39 -6.90 17.42
C VAL A 18 0.86 -6.97 17.47
N LEU A 19 0.17 -6.07 16.77
CA LEU A 19 -1.29 -6.08 16.72
C LEU A 19 -1.84 -7.37 16.09
N CYS A 20 -1.19 -7.87 15.03
CA CYS A 20 -1.57 -9.12 14.40
C CYS A 20 -1.52 -10.27 15.42
N VAL A 21 -0.38 -10.43 16.13
CA VAL A 21 -0.19 -11.48 17.16
C VAL A 21 -1.22 -11.35 18.29
N LEU A 22 -1.52 -10.12 18.71
CA LEU A 22 -2.52 -9.86 19.75
C LEU A 22 -3.94 -10.27 19.32
N PHE A 23 -4.28 -10.14 18.05
CA PHE A 23 -5.59 -10.48 17.51
C PHE A 23 -5.74 -11.95 17.09
N VAL A 24 -4.66 -12.69 16.84
CA VAL A 24 -4.69 -14.14 16.56
C VAL A 24 -5.62 -14.94 17.51
N PRO A 25 -5.53 -14.79 18.85
CA PRO A 25 -6.40 -15.55 19.76
C PRO A 25 -7.89 -15.20 19.64
N PHE A 26 -8.24 -14.00 19.15
CA PHE A 26 -9.63 -13.60 18.94
C PHE A 26 -10.23 -14.19 17.66
N LEU A 27 -9.42 -14.44 16.63
CA LEU A 27 -9.90 -14.96 15.35
C LEU A 27 -10.03 -16.50 15.28
N ASN A 28 -9.65 -17.24 16.34
CA ASN A 28 -9.68 -18.72 16.36
C ASN A 28 -9.05 -19.37 15.11
N VAL A 29 -7.96 -18.77 14.59
CA VAL A 29 -7.29 -19.29 13.40
C VAL A 29 -6.39 -20.44 13.80
N THR A 30 -6.60 -21.62 13.19
CA THR A 30 -5.70 -22.76 13.37
C THR A 30 -4.36 -22.45 12.71
N VAL A 31 -3.32 -22.32 13.52
CA VAL A 31 -1.97 -22.03 13.02
C VAL A 31 -1.40 -23.30 12.37
N PRO A 32 -1.17 -23.33 11.05
CA PRO A 32 -0.61 -24.51 10.40
C PRO A 32 0.86 -24.69 10.79
N SER A 33 1.28 -25.91 11.12
CA SER A 33 2.68 -26.19 11.51
C SER A 33 3.65 -26.22 10.32
N ILE A 34 3.14 -26.19 9.09
CA ILE A 34 3.89 -26.26 7.83
C ILE A 34 3.55 -25.07 6.95
N GLY A 35 4.53 -24.59 6.17
CA GLY A 35 4.33 -23.51 5.21
C GLY A 35 4.69 -22.10 5.70
N TRP A 36 5.28 -21.97 6.90
CA TRP A 36 5.82 -20.72 7.42
C TRP A 36 6.82 -20.05 6.47
N GLY A 37 7.58 -20.84 5.68
CA GLY A 37 8.46 -20.31 4.64
C GLY A 37 7.72 -19.54 3.55
N TYR A 38 6.55 -20.00 3.11
CA TYR A 38 5.72 -19.29 2.13
C TYR A 38 5.08 -18.04 2.73
N VAL A 39 4.65 -18.11 3.99
CA VAL A 39 4.10 -16.95 4.71
C VAL A 39 5.17 -15.88 4.92
N ALA A 40 6.36 -16.27 5.35
CA ALA A 40 7.50 -15.36 5.49
C ALA A 40 7.92 -14.79 4.13
N TYR A 41 7.94 -15.61 3.07
CA TYR A 41 8.23 -15.13 1.72
C TYR A 41 7.17 -14.13 1.25
N CYS A 42 5.89 -14.45 1.32
CA CYS A 42 4.82 -13.52 0.96
C CYS A 42 4.86 -12.24 1.79
N GLY A 43 4.94 -12.33 3.12
CA GLY A 43 4.92 -11.14 3.97
C GLY A 43 6.16 -10.27 3.81
N LEU A 44 7.36 -10.88 3.82
CA LEU A 44 8.61 -10.13 3.80
C LEU A 44 8.97 -9.65 2.39
N VAL A 45 8.81 -10.51 1.39
CA VAL A 45 9.17 -10.19 -0.01
C VAL A 45 8.07 -9.40 -0.69
N SER A 46 6.79 -9.73 -0.50
CA SER A 46 5.72 -8.92 -1.10
C SER A 46 5.53 -7.61 -0.33
N SER A 47 5.24 -7.66 0.96
CA SER A 47 4.91 -6.45 1.72
C SER A 47 6.14 -5.67 2.16
N GLY A 48 7.19 -6.34 2.65
CA GLY A 48 8.41 -5.66 3.11
C GLY A 48 9.11 -4.87 2.00
N ILE A 49 9.26 -5.46 0.81
CA ILE A 49 9.83 -4.77 -0.36
C ILE A 49 8.90 -3.66 -0.85
N ALA A 50 7.59 -3.90 -0.91
CA ALA A 50 6.62 -2.87 -1.33
C ALA A 50 6.66 -1.64 -0.41
N PHE A 51 6.67 -1.83 0.91
CA PHE A 51 6.76 -0.72 1.86
C PHE A 51 8.11 -0.01 1.81
N PHE A 52 9.20 -0.77 1.60
CA PHE A 52 10.52 -0.18 1.40
C PHE A 52 10.55 0.71 0.14
N LEU A 53 10.03 0.21 -0.99
CA LEU A 53 9.90 0.96 -2.23
C LEU A 53 9.00 2.18 -2.09
N GLN A 54 7.87 2.08 -1.38
CA GLN A 54 6.99 3.22 -1.09
C GLN A 54 7.73 4.30 -0.29
N THR A 55 8.44 3.92 0.76
CA THR A 55 9.22 4.84 1.60
C THR A 55 10.34 5.51 0.80
N PHE A 56 11.02 4.72 -0.04
CA PHE A 56 12.09 5.20 -0.89
C PHE A 56 11.58 6.13 -2.01
N GLY A 57 10.42 5.82 -2.60
CA GLY A 57 9.76 6.63 -3.61
C GLY A 57 9.26 7.97 -3.05
N GLN A 58 8.63 7.95 -1.88
CA GLN A 58 8.21 9.16 -1.16
C GLN A 58 9.40 10.06 -0.76
N LYS A 59 10.61 9.50 -0.65
CA LYS A 59 11.83 10.28 -0.40
C LYS A 59 12.33 11.06 -1.61
N HIS A 60 12.13 10.56 -2.83
CA HIS A 60 12.66 11.17 -4.06
C HIS A 60 11.62 11.95 -4.86
N VAL A 61 10.32 11.77 -4.53
CA VAL A 61 9.20 12.32 -5.29
C VAL A 61 8.26 13.04 -4.31
N PRO A 62 7.72 14.24 -4.62
CA PRO A 62 6.76 14.91 -3.76
C PRO A 62 5.56 14.01 -3.44
N SER A 63 5.06 14.06 -2.20
CA SER A 63 4.05 13.13 -1.68
C SER A 63 2.83 12.95 -2.59
N SER A 64 2.38 13.98 -3.30
CA SER A 64 1.29 13.87 -4.28
C SER A 64 1.59 12.92 -5.45
N ALA A 65 2.80 12.95 -5.99
CA ALA A 65 3.17 12.06 -7.09
C ALA A 65 3.40 10.62 -6.59
N ALA A 66 3.90 10.43 -5.36
CA ALA A 66 3.96 9.12 -4.74
C ALA A 66 2.57 8.50 -4.50
N SER A 67 1.58 9.28 -4.06
CA SER A 67 0.20 8.80 -3.90
C SER A 67 -0.47 8.43 -5.23
N ILE A 68 -0.14 9.15 -6.32
CA ILE A 68 -0.63 8.81 -7.66
C ILE A 68 -0.06 7.45 -8.10
N ILE A 69 1.24 7.22 -7.90
CA ILE A 69 1.90 5.94 -8.23
C ILE A 69 1.28 4.78 -7.43
N LEU A 70 1.06 4.96 -6.12
CA LEU A 70 0.41 3.96 -5.27
C LEU A 70 -1.00 3.61 -5.76
N THR A 71 -1.75 4.62 -6.20
CA THR A 71 -3.10 4.44 -6.75
C THR A 71 -3.05 3.66 -8.07
N PHE A 72 -2.06 3.96 -8.92
CA PHE A 72 -1.82 3.21 -10.16
C PHE A 72 -1.37 1.77 -9.90
N GLU A 73 -0.49 1.54 -8.93
CA GLU A 73 -0.06 0.20 -8.51
C GLU A 73 -1.28 -0.65 -8.11
N ALA A 74 -2.22 -0.10 -7.34
CA ALA A 74 -3.45 -0.78 -6.97
C ALA A 74 -4.34 -1.11 -8.18
N ILE A 75 -4.44 -0.21 -9.17
CA ILE A 75 -5.20 -0.47 -10.41
C ILE A 75 -4.55 -1.60 -11.22
N PHE A 76 -3.22 -1.58 -11.40
CA PHE A 76 -2.50 -2.66 -12.08
C PHE A 76 -2.58 -3.97 -11.31
N GLY A 77 -2.53 -3.93 -9.98
CA GLY A 77 -2.72 -5.09 -9.11
C GLY A 77 -4.11 -5.70 -9.26
N ALA A 78 -5.15 -4.88 -9.29
CA ALA A 78 -6.52 -5.32 -9.53
C ALA A 78 -6.70 -5.91 -10.95
N LEU A 79 -6.15 -5.25 -11.98
CA LEU A 79 -6.15 -5.78 -13.35
C LEU A 79 -5.39 -7.10 -13.48
N GLY A 80 -4.23 -7.20 -12.83
CA GLY A 80 -3.42 -8.41 -12.78
C GLY A 80 -4.14 -9.55 -12.05
N ALA A 81 -4.79 -9.25 -10.92
CA ALA A 81 -5.60 -10.22 -10.18
C ALA A 81 -6.75 -10.75 -11.04
N VAL A 82 -7.52 -9.87 -11.70
CA VAL A 82 -8.58 -10.27 -12.62
C VAL A 82 -8.05 -11.17 -13.76
N LEU A 83 -6.93 -10.79 -14.38
CA LEU A 83 -6.38 -11.50 -15.52
C LEU A 83 -5.82 -12.88 -15.14
N PHE A 84 -5.11 -12.97 -14.01
CA PHE A 84 -4.48 -14.21 -13.54
C PHE A 84 -5.45 -15.16 -12.82
N TYR A 85 -6.32 -14.64 -11.95
CA TYR A 85 -7.23 -15.47 -11.15
C TYR A 85 -8.48 -15.90 -11.91
N ARG A 86 -8.79 -15.27 -13.06
CA ARG A 86 -9.99 -15.55 -13.89
C ARG A 86 -11.31 -15.60 -13.09
N GLU A 87 -11.34 -14.95 -11.92
CA GLU A 87 -12.53 -14.89 -11.08
C GLU A 87 -13.59 -13.98 -11.73
N LEU A 88 -14.86 -14.28 -11.46
CA LEU A 88 -15.99 -13.49 -11.96
C LEU A 88 -15.86 -12.07 -11.44
N PHE A 89 -15.76 -11.11 -12.37
CA PHE A 89 -15.84 -9.67 -12.07
C PHE A 89 -17.07 -9.40 -11.20
N SER A 90 -16.87 -9.26 -9.90
CA SER A 90 -17.92 -8.84 -9.00
C SER A 90 -18.23 -7.36 -9.24
N LEU A 91 -19.50 -6.97 -9.13
CA LEU A 91 -19.91 -5.57 -9.21
C LEU A 91 -19.11 -4.69 -8.24
N GLN A 92 -18.67 -5.23 -7.10
CA GLN A 92 -17.83 -4.53 -6.14
C GLN A 92 -16.47 -4.10 -6.72
N MET A 93 -15.81 -4.96 -7.51
CA MET A 93 -14.55 -4.61 -8.17
C MET A 93 -14.75 -3.52 -9.22
N PHE A 94 -15.87 -3.57 -9.94
CA PHE A 94 -16.22 -2.56 -10.94
C PHE A 94 -16.43 -1.17 -10.31
N PHE A 95 -17.24 -1.09 -9.24
CA PHE A 95 -17.44 0.17 -8.51
C PHE A 95 -16.16 0.67 -7.84
N GLY A 96 -15.33 -0.23 -7.27
CA GLY A 96 -14.04 0.13 -6.71
C GLY A 96 -13.08 0.70 -7.75
N GLY A 97 -12.97 0.06 -8.92
CA GLY A 97 -12.16 0.55 -10.03
C GLY A 97 -12.63 1.91 -10.56
N LEU A 98 -13.94 2.11 -10.70
CA LEU A 98 -14.52 3.38 -11.13
C LEU A 98 -14.20 4.51 -10.13
N LEU A 99 -14.27 4.22 -8.83
CA LEU A 99 -13.96 5.18 -7.77
C LEU A 99 -12.47 5.56 -7.74
N LEU A 100 -11.57 4.60 -7.97
CA LEU A 100 -10.14 4.86 -8.10
C LEU A 100 -9.83 5.77 -9.29
N VAL A 101 -10.38 5.47 -10.47
CA VAL A 101 -10.21 6.31 -11.67
C VAL A 101 -10.78 7.71 -11.45
N GLY A 102 -11.97 7.81 -10.84
CA GLY A 102 -12.57 9.09 -10.48
C GLY A 102 -11.73 9.91 -9.50
N SER A 103 -11.07 9.25 -8.53
CA SER A 103 -10.19 9.90 -7.56
C SER A 103 -8.93 10.47 -8.22
N VAL A 104 -8.31 9.72 -9.14
CA VAL A 104 -7.14 10.20 -9.91
C VAL A 104 -7.53 11.39 -10.79
N PHE A 105 -8.67 11.31 -11.47
CA PHE A 105 -9.16 12.41 -12.30
C PHE A 105 -9.46 13.66 -11.47
N PHE A 106 -10.05 13.51 -10.28
CA PHE A 106 -10.27 14.62 -9.36
C PHE A 106 -8.95 15.23 -8.88
N LEU A 107 -7.94 14.42 -8.56
CA LEU A 107 -6.61 14.89 -8.16
C LEU A 107 -5.89 15.67 -9.26
N GLU A 108 -6.07 15.28 -10.52
CA GLU A 108 -5.50 15.98 -11.67
C GLU A 108 -6.18 17.34 -11.92
N LEU A 109 -7.46 17.46 -11.55
CA LEU A 109 -8.21 18.71 -11.62
C LEU A 109 -7.98 19.65 -10.43
N VAL A 110 -7.51 19.15 -9.29
CA VAL A 110 -7.16 19.99 -8.14
C VAL A 110 -5.88 20.77 -8.49
N PRO A 111 -5.94 22.11 -8.65
CA PRO A 111 -4.77 22.89 -8.98
C PRO A 111 -3.75 22.78 -7.84
N LYS A 112 -2.49 22.46 -8.18
CA LYS A 112 -1.35 22.54 -7.25
C LYS A 112 -1.32 23.94 -6.64
N SER A 113 -1.84 24.10 -5.43
CA SER A 113 -1.68 25.34 -4.68
C SER A 113 -0.23 25.43 -4.24
N THR A 114 0.58 26.08 -5.08
CA THR A 114 1.88 26.62 -4.72
C THR A 114 1.71 27.52 -3.50
N LYS A 115 2.09 27.02 -2.33
CA LYS A 115 2.46 27.87 -1.20
C LYS A 115 3.69 27.30 -0.50
N ILE A 116 4.87 27.73 -0.95
CA ILE A 116 5.92 28.23 -0.06
C ILE A 116 6.59 29.41 -0.79
N SER A 117 5.96 30.58 -0.72
CA SER A 117 6.69 31.84 -0.87
C SER A 117 7.34 32.14 0.47
N THR A 118 8.67 32.23 0.45
CA THR A 118 9.44 33.31 1.10
C THR A 118 8.99 33.70 2.51
N ILE A 119 9.73 33.24 3.54
CA ILE A 119 9.98 34.09 4.71
C ILE A 119 11.47 33.93 5.10
N SER A 120 12.20 35.00 4.75
CA SER A 120 13.55 35.48 5.12
C SER A 120 14.68 34.49 5.34
#